data_AF-A0A3D9I833-F1
#
_entry.id   AF-A0A3D9I833-F1
#
_cell.length_a   1.000
_cell.length_b   1.000
_cell.length_c   1.000
_cell.angle_alpha   90.00
_cell.angle_beta   90.00
_cell.angle_gamma   90.00
#
_symmetry.space_group_name_H-M   'P 1'
#
loop_
_entity.id
_entity.type
_entity.pdbx_description
1 polymer ?
#
loop_
_entity_poly.entity_id
_entity_poly.type
_entity_poly.pdbx_seq_one_letter_code
_entity_poly.pdbx_strand_id
1 'polypeptide(L)'
;MKEHPVTEFEFLGYTFQSLFIKDRLGRLQFNFLPSVSEKSAKAFRNKIKAMRIHSYTGRKIEMIAEMLSSMVRGWLNYFIKFNPSAVRYTIDCLNRRLVKWAMCKYKRFRGHRSRAEKWLKELAKREPNMFPHWALGMTP
;
A
#
# COMPACT_ATOMS: atom_id res chain seq x y z
N MET A 1 -22.27 18.28 -25.44
CA MET A 1 -21.84 17.08 -24.69
C MET A 1 -23.09 16.43 -24.12
N LYS A 2 -23.33 15.13 -24.36
CA LYS A 2 -24.45 14.44 -23.71
C LYS A 2 -24.10 14.24 -22.23
N GLU A 3 -24.92 14.78 -21.34
CA GLU A 3 -24.80 14.52 -19.90
C GLU A 3 -25.21 13.08 -19.62
N HIS A 4 -24.27 12.29 -19.11
CA HIS A 4 -24.55 10.94 -18.63
C HIS A 4 -24.70 11.01 -17.10
N PRO A 5 -25.82 10.51 -16.53
CA PRO A 5 -26.15 10.69 -15.12
C PRO A 5 -25.27 9.86 -14.17
N VAL A 6 -24.53 8.87 -14.68
CA VAL A 6 -23.62 8.03 -13.88
C VAL A 6 -22.19 8.24 -14.37
N THR A 7 -21.44 9.06 -13.64
CA THR A 7 -20.02 9.36 -13.88
C THR A 7 -19.07 8.41 -13.14
N GLU A 8 -19.59 7.66 -12.17
CA GLU A 8 -18.84 6.66 -11.39
C GLU A 8 -19.75 5.58 -10.80
N PHE A 9 -19.21 4.38 -10.59
CA PHE A 9 -19.86 3.36 -9.77
C PHE A 9 -18.85 2.44 -9.08
N GLU A 10 -19.25 1.82 -7.98
CA GLU A 10 -18.44 0.84 -7.26
C GLU A 10 -18.84 -0.60 -7.65
N PHE A 11 -17.85 -1.43 -7.99
CA PHE A 11 -18.08 -2.85 -8.24
C PHE A 11 -16.86 -3.67 -7.80
N LEU A 12 -17.10 -4.73 -7.02
CA LEU A 12 -16.07 -5.64 -6.48
C LEU A 12 -14.89 -4.93 -5.78
N GLY A 13 -15.16 -3.80 -5.14
CA GLY A 13 -14.13 -3.03 -4.43
C GLY A 13 -13.28 -2.12 -5.32
N TYR A 14 -13.61 -2.02 -6.61
CA TYR A 14 -13.13 -0.97 -7.49
C TYR A 14 -14.15 0.15 -7.59
N THR A 15 -13.66 1.38 -7.73
CA THR A 15 -14.43 2.50 -8.26
C THR A 15 -14.06 2.64 -9.72
N PHE A 16 -15.05 2.49 -10.60
CA PHE A 16 -14.87 2.76 -12.02
C PHE A 16 -15.31 4.19 -12.29
N GLN A 17 -14.42 4.99 -12.86
CA GLN A 17 -14.65 6.42 -13.13
C GLN A 17 -14.23 6.75 -14.55
N SER A 18 -14.94 7.69 -15.18
CA SER A 18 -14.51 8.30 -16.43
C SER A 18 -13.36 9.26 -16.14
N LEU A 19 -12.18 8.99 -16.67
CA LEU A 19 -10.99 9.81 -16.49
C LEU A 19 -10.42 10.22 -17.85
N PHE A 20 -9.87 11.44 -17.90
CA PHE A 20 -9.03 11.85 -19.02
C PHE A 20 -7.65 11.23 -18.87
N ILE A 21 -7.24 10.45 -19.86
CA ILE A 21 -5.94 9.79 -19.87
C ILE A 21 -5.18 10.24 -21.10
N LYS A 22 -3.91 10.57 -20.87
CA LYS A 22 -2.98 10.86 -21.94
C LYS A 22 -2.50 9.55 -22.55
N ASP A 23 -2.78 9.33 -23.82
CA ASP A 23 -2.28 8.17 -24.55
C ASP A 23 -0.76 8.26 -24.77
N ARG A 24 -0.15 7.20 -25.30
CA ARG A 24 1.30 7.15 -25.59
C ARG A 24 1.74 8.21 -26.61
N LEU A 25 0.81 8.73 -27.42
CA LEU A 25 1.02 9.76 -28.43
C LEU A 25 0.75 11.18 -27.89
N GLY A 26 0.37 11.30 -26.62
CA GLY A 26 0.16 12.57 -25.93
C GLY A 26 -1.26 13.15 -26.03
N ARG A 27 -2.23 12.43 -26.61
CA ARG A 27 -3.61 12.88 -26.77
C ARG A 27 -4.44 12.56 -25.53
N LEU A 28 -5.36 13.43 -25.15
CA LEU A 28 -6.30 13.18 -24.05
C LEU A 28 -7.52 12.44 -24.56
N GLN A 29 -7.80 11.26 -23.99
CA GLN A 29 -8.97 10.45 -24.31
C GLN A 29 -9.79 10.17 -23.07
N PHE A 30 -11.11 10.08 -23.24
CA PHE A 30 -12.01 9.57 -22.21
C PHE A 30 -11.84 8.06 -22.09
N ASN A 31 -11.44 7.59 -20.91
CA ASN A 31 -11.35 6.17 -20.60
C ASN A 31 -12.04 5.89 -19.27
N PHE A 32 -12.61 4.70 -19.16
CA PHE A 32 -13.26 4.23 -17.94
C PHE A 32 -12.32 3.25 -17.25
N LEU A 33 -11.61 3.71 -16.21
CA LEU A 33 -10.61 2.89 -15.53
C LEU A 33 -11.06 2.48 -14.13
N PRO A 34 -10.77 1.24 -13.71
CA PRO A 34 -10.94 0.85 -12.34
C PRO A 34 -9.80 1.37 -11.46
N SER A 35 -10.17 1.99 -10.35
CA SER A 35 -9.29 2.36 -9.24
C SER A 35 -9.73 1.62 -7.98
N VAL A 36 -8.83 1.45 -7.01
CA VAL A 36 -9.21 0.92 -5.69
C VAL A 36 -10.28 1.82 -5.10
N SER A 37 -11.41 1.26 -4.66
CA SER A 37 -12.42 2.06 -3.98
C SER A 37 -11.94 2.53 -2.61
N GLU A 38 -12.33 3.74 -2.22
CA GLU A 38 -11.95 4.29 -0.92
C GLU A 38 -12.37 3.38 0.23
N LYS A 39 -13.56 2.76 0.12
CA LYS A 39 -14.08 1.80 1.07
C LYS A 39 -13.16 0.59 1.22
N SER A 40 -12.70 0.02 0.11
CA SER A 40 -11.78 -1.12 0.11
C SER A 40 -10.43 -0.74 0.71
N ALA A 41 -9.84 0.38 0.27
CA ALA A 41 -8.57 0.87 0.80
C ALA A 41 -8.65 1.15 2.31
N LYS A 42 -9.75 1.75 2.77
CA LYS A 42 -9.99 2.02 4.20
C LYS A 42 -10.15 0.72 4.98
N ALA A 43 -10.89 -0.26 4.46
CA ALA A 43 -11.06 -1.56 5.11
C ALA A 43 -9.71 -2.27 5.31
N PHE A 44 -8.84 -2.28 4.28
CA PHE A 44 -7.50 -2.86 4.38
C PHE A 44 -6.63 -2.13 5.42
N ARG A 45 -6.60 -0.79 5.37
CA ARG A 45 -5.88 0.03 6.37
C ARG A 45 -6.39 -0.21 7.79
N ASN A 46 -7.70 -0.38 7.97
CA ASN A 46 -8.31 -0.67 9.26
C ASN A 46 -7.90 -2.06 9.76
N LYS A 47 -7.85 -3.07 8.89
CA LYS A 47 -7.37 -4.42 9.22
C LYS A 47 -5.91 -4.39 9.71
N ILE A 48 -5.05 -3.65 9.01
CA ILE A 48 -3.64 -3.45 9.43
C ILE A 48 -3.56 -2.71 10.77
N LYS A 49 -4.36 -1.67 10.96
CA LYS A 49 -4.41 -0.91 12.21
C LYS A 49 -4.85 -1.80 13.38
N ALA A 50 -5.86 -2.66 13.17
CA ALA A 50 -6.39 -3.58 14.17
C ALA A 50 -5.38 -4.65 14.63
N MET A 51 -4.49 -5.10 13.75
CA MET A 51 -3.40 -6.02 14.12
C MET A 51 -2.39 -5.39 15.11
N ARG A 52 -2.39 -4.06 15.27
CA ARG A 52 -1.52 -3.33 16.21
C ARG A 52 -0.04 -3.74 16.12
N ILE A 53 0.48 -4.04 14.93
CA ILE A 53 1.83 -4.61 14.72
C ILE A 53 2.97 -3.94 15.51
N HIS A 54 2.86 -2.64 15.77
CA HIS A 54 3.78 -1.88 16.62
C HIS A 54 3.93 -2.41 18.07
N SER A 55 2.96 -3.15 18.61
CA SER A 55 3.06 -3.76 19.94
C SER A 55 3.83 -5.09 19.94
N TYR A 56 4.15 -5.67 18.79
CA TYR A 56 4.88 -6.94 18.69
C TYR A 56 6.40 -6.75 18.82
N THR A 57 6.85 -6.07 19.88
CA THR A 57 8.26 -5.74 20.10
C THR A 57 9.15 -6.97 20.32
N GLY A 58 8.59 -8.04 20.88
CA GLY A 58 9.29 -9.33 21.08
C GLY A 58 9.45 -10.18 19.81
N ARG A 59 8.71 -9.89 18.73
CA ARG A 59 8.80 -10.66 17.47
C ARG A 59 9.94 -10.16 16.60
N LYS A 60 10.54 -11.04 15.80
CA LYS A 60 11.48 -10.63 14.75
C LYS A 60 10.73 -10.05 13.54
N ILE A 61 11.44 -9.34 12.65
CA ILE A 61 10.80 -8.68 11.51
C ILE A 61 10.27 -9.69 10.49
N GLU A 62 10.96 -10.81 10.35
CA GLU A 62 10.64 -11.95 9.49
C GLU A 62 9.30 -12.56 9.90
N MET A 63 9.05 -12.70 11.21
CA MET A 63 7.75 -13.17 11.71
C MET A 63 6.62 -12.19 11.37
N ILE A 64 6.88 -10.89 11.40
CA ILE A 64 5.89 -9.86 11.01
C ILE A 64 5.65 -9.91 9.50
N ALA A 65 6.70 -10.12 8.72
CA ALA A 65 6.62 -10.33 7.29
C ALA A 65 5.76 -11.54 6.94
N GLU A 66 6.00 -12.71 7.55
CA GLU A 66 5.19 -13.92 7.34
C GLU A 66 3.71 -13.67 7.65
N MET A 67 3.40 -13.05 8.79
CA MET A 67 2.04 -12.72 9.20
C MET A 67 1.31 -11.81 8.20
N LEU A 68 2.03 -10.89 7.56
CA LEU A 68 1.46 -9.91 6.64
C LEU A 68 1.50 -10.36 5.17
N SER A 69 2.37 -11.32 4.83
CA SER A 69 2.71 -11.66 3.45
C SER A 69 1.51 -12.10 2.63
N SER A 70 0.67 -13.01 3.15
CA SER A 70 -0.50 -13.51 2.41
C SER A 70 -1.52 -12.41 2.14
N MET A 71 -1.82 -11.60 3.15
CA MET A 71 -2.78 -10.49 3.07
C MET A 71 -2.31 -9.39 2.11
N VAL A 72 -1.05 -8.99 2.22
CA VAL A 72 -0.46 -7.95 1.36
C VAL A 72 -0.34 -8.45 -0.06
N ARG A 73 0.12 -9.69 -0.29
CA ARG A 73 0.22 -10.28 -1.62
C ARG A 73 -1.14 -10.37 -2.31
N GLY A 74 -2.18 -10.83 -1.61
CA GLY A 74 -3.54 -10.88 -2.15
C GLY A 74 -4.06 -9.50 -2.55
N TRP A 75 -3.85 -8.50 -1.69
CA TRP A 75 -4.24 -7.11 -1.97
C TRP A 75 -3.52 -6.52 -3.19
N LEU A 76 -2.20 -6.69 -3.28
CA LEU A 76 -1.40 -6.23 -4.40
C LEU A 76 -1.82 -6.91 -5.71
N ASN A 77 -1.92 -8.24 -5.70
CA ASN A 77 -2.29 -9.03 -6.88
C ASN A 77 -3.68 -8.66 -7.40
N TYR A 78 -4.60 -8.35 -6.50
CA TYR A 78 -5.93 -7.91 -6.88
C TYR A 78 -5.87 -6.53 -7.52
N PHE A 79 -5.39 -5.51 -6.80
CA PHE A 79 -5.60 -4.11 -7.18
C PHE A 79 -4.54 -3.47 -8.10
N ILE A 80 -3.32 -4.02 -8.19
CA ILE A 80 -2.23 -3.36 -8.95
C ILE A 80 -2.46 -3.39 -10.46
N LYS A 81 -3.16 -4.40 -10.98
CA LYS A 81 -3.26 -4.66 -12.44
C LYS A 81 -3.70 -3.44 -13.25
N PHE A 82 -4.62 -2.64 -12.71
CA PHE A 82 -5.23 -1.53 -13.45
C PHE A 82 -4.76 -0.15 -12.97
N ASN A 83 -4.47 0.00 -11.68
CA ASN A 83 -4.04 1.29 -11.13
C ASN A 83 -3.03 1.10 -9.97
N PRO A 84 -1.73 0.94 -10.30
CA PRO A 84 -0.69 0.79 -9.28
C PRO A 84 -0.54 2.00 -8.35
N SER A 85 -0.84 3.22 -8.83
CA SER A 85 -0.69 4.44 -8.03
C SER A 85 -1.74 4.53 -6.93
N ALA A 86 -2.97 4.07 -7.17
CA ALA A 86 -4.03 4.02 -6.17
C ALA A 86 -3.69 3.12 -4.97
N VAL A 87 -2.91 2.04 -5.19
CA VAL A 87 -2.50 1.10 -4.13
C VAL A 87 -1.39 1.68 -3.25
N ARG A 88 -0.53 2.55 -3.80
CA ARG A 88 0.70 3.03 -3.17
C ARG A 88 0.45 3.65 -1.79
N TYR A 89 -0.54 4.53 -1.67
CA TYR A 89 -0.85 5.19 -0.40
C TYR A 89 -1.23 4.21 0.73
N THR A 90 -1.96 3.15 0.38
CA THR A 90 -2.36 2.10 1.34
C THR A 90 -1.14 1.33 1.84
N ILE A 91 -0.21 1.03 0.94
CA ILE A 91 1.06 0.38 1.27
C ILE A 91 2.00 1.30 2.06
N ASP A 92 2.02 2.60 1.77
CA ASP A 92 2.79 3.57 2.57
C ASP A 92 2.29 3.63 4.01
N CYS A 93 0.99 3.49 4.22
CA CYS A 93 0.41 3.37 5.56
C CYS A 93 0.90 2.10 6.28
N LEU A 94 1.06 0.98 5.57
CA LEU A 94 1.69 -0.22 6.11
C LEU A 94 3.16 0.04 6.48
N ASN A 95 3.94 0.63 5.57
CA ASN A 95 5.34 0.99 5.81
C ASN A 95 5.50 1.89 7.04
N ARG A 96 4.64 2.90 7.21
CA ARG A 96 4.64 3.75 8.41
C ARG A 96 4.37 2.96 9.70
N ARG A 97 3.57 1.89 9.63
CA ARG A 97 3.34 1.00 10.79
C ARG A 97 4.56 0.13 11.09
N LEU A 98 5.29 -0.34 10.08
CA LEU A 98 6.57 -1.02 10.24
C LEU A 98 7.62 -0.09 10.85
N VAL A 99 7.69 1.17 10.39
CA VAL A 99 8.55 2.20 11.00
C VAL A 99 8.20 2.40 12.47
N LYS A 100 6.90 2.52 12.79
CA LYS A 100 6.44 2.64 14.19
C LYS A 100 6.83 1.41 15.03
N TRP A 101 6.70 0.20 14.48
CA TRP A 101 7.17 -1.02 15.14
C TRP A 101 8.67 -0.98 15.41
N ALA A 102 9.49 -0.58 14.44
CA ALA A 102 10.94 -0.48 14.61
C ALA A 102 11.32 0.53 15.71
N MET A 103 10.61 1.66 15.79
CA MET A 103 10.77 2.64 16.87
C MET A 103 10.38 2.10 18.26
N CYS A 104 9.36 1.24 18.33
CA CYS A 104 8.93 0.60 19.58
C CYS A 104 9.87 -0.53 20.00
N LYS A 105 10.42 -1.29 19.06
CA LYS A 105 11.29 -2.44 19.31
C LYS A 105 12.71 -2.03 19.71
N TYR A 106 13.32 -1.10 18.97
CA TYR A 106 14.73 -0.76 19.15
C TYR A 106 14.88 0.56 19.89
N LYS A 107 15.51 0.53 21.08
CA LYS A 107 15.75 1.73 21.91
C LYS A 107 16.42 2.87 21.13
N ARG A 108 17.39 2.54 20.26
CA ARG A 108 18.11 3.52 19.41
C ARG A 108 17.23 4.30 18.41
N PHE A 109 16.04 3.78 18.11
CA PHE A 109 15.08 4.39 17.17
C PHE A 109 13.90 5.07 17.87
N ARG A 110 13.83 5.02 19.21
CA ARG A 110 12.75 5.65 19.97
C ARG A 110 12.77 7.16 19.72
N GLY A 111 11.64 7.72 19.29
CA GLY A 111 11.51 9.14 18.93
C GLY A 111 12.14 9.52 17.57
N HIS A 112 12.92 8.64 16.93
CA HIS A 112 13.66 8.93 15.70
C HIS A 112 13.07 8.22 14.48
N ARG A 113 11.93 8.72 14.00
CA ARG A 113 11.23 8.17 12.83
C ARG A 113 12.12 8.05 11.59
N SER A 114 12.83 9.12 11.23
CA SER A 114 13.70 9.14 10.04
C SER A 114 14.81 8.07 10.11
N ARG A 115 15.40 7.84 11.30
CA ARG A 115 16.42 6.78 11.49
C ARG A 115 15.82 5.38 11.34
N ALA A 116 14.63 5.16 11.88
CA ALA A 116 13.91 3.88 11.73
C ALA A 116 13.52 3.61 10.27
N GLU A 117 13.05 4.64 9.56
CA GLU A 117 12.71 4.56 8.14
C GLU A 117 13.95 4.27 7.29
N LYS A 118 15.05 4.98 7.51
CA LYS A 118 16.33 4.69 6.85
C LYS A 118 16.80 3.26 7.11
N TRP A 119 16.69 2.77 8.35
CA TRP A 119 17.05 1.39 8.67
C TRP A 119 16.18 0.38 7.91
N LEU A 120 14.87 0.61 7.83
CA LEU A 120 13.98 -0.26 7.04
C LEU A 120 14.25 -0.17 5.53
N LYS A 121 14.58 1.01 4.99
CA LYS A 121 15.00 1.18 3.60
C LYS A 121 16.24 0.34 3.29
N GLU A 122 17.25 0.39 4.16
CA GLU A 122 18.47 -0.40 3.99
C GLU A 122 18.20 -1.91 4.13
N LEU A 123 17.28 -2.30 5.03
CA LEU A 123 16.85 -3.70 5.13
C LEU A 123 16.12 -4.16 3.86
N ALA A 124 15.23 -3.34 3.31
CA ALA A 124 14.50 -3.64 2.08
C ALA A 124 15.43 -3.77 0.86
N LYS A 125 16.56 -3.04 0.84
CA LYS A 125 17.60 -3.22 -0.19
C LYS A 125 18.33 -4.56 -0.05
N ARG A 126 18.60 -5.00 1.17
CA ARG A 126 19.28 -6.27 1.46
C ARG A 126 18.39 -7.48 1.20
N GLU A 127 17.12 -7.38 1.61
CA GLU A 127 16.14 -8.45 1.53
C GLU A 127 14.83 -7.95 0.88
N PRO A 128 14.83 -7.69 -0.44
CA PRO A 128 13.68 -7.11 -1.14
C PRO A 128 12.45 -8.02 -1.13
N ASN A 129 12.64 -9.33 -0.93
CA ASN A 129 11.56 -10.31 -0.92
C ASN A 129 10.96 -10.56 0.47
N MET A 130 11.47 -9.92 1.52
CA MET A 130 10.95 -10.09 2.88
C MET A 130 9.47 -9.67 2.97
N PHE A 131 9.09 -8.58 2.30
CA PHE A 131 7.70 -8.20 2.17
C PHE A 131 7.28 -8.16 0.69
N PRO A 132 6.06 -8.61 0.32
CA PRO A 132 5.63 -8.63 -1.08
C PRO A 132 5.69 -7.27 -1.78
N HIS A 133 5.42 -6.18 -1.06
CA HIS A 133 5.43 -4.83 -1.63
C HIS A 133 6.83 -4.24 -1.80
N TRP A 134 7.83 -4.74 -1.07
CA TRP A 134 9.22 -4.30 -1.25
C TRP A 134 9.80 -4.77 -2.58
N ALA A 135 9.45 -5.98 -3.02
CA ALA A 135 9.81 -6.50 -4.33
C ALA A 135 9.25 -5.65 -5.50
N LEU A 136 8.17 -4.88 -5.25
CA LEU A 136 7.57 -3.96 -6.21
C LEU A 136 8.12 -2.52 -6.10
N GLY A 137 9.17 -2.30 -5.31
CA GLY A 137 9.75 -0.98 -5.09
C GLY A 137 8.89 -0.05 -4.23
N MET A 138 7.87 -0.57 -3.54
CA MET A 138 7.08 0.20 -2.56
C MET A 138 7.73 0.12 -1.18
N THR A 139 8.98 0.56 -1.08
CA THR A 139 9.73 0.50 0.18
C THR A 139 9.31 1.64 1.13
N PRO A 140 9.56 1.50 2.44
CA PRO A 140 9.43 2.59 3.41
C PRO A 140 10.25 3.80 2.99
#